data_AF-A0A7K2Z146-F1
#
_entry.id   AF-A0A7K2Z146-F1
#
_cell.length_a   1.000
_cell.length_b   1.000
_cell.length_c   1.000
_cell.angle_alpha   90.00
_cell.angle_beta   90.00
_cell.angle_gamma   90.00
#
_symmetry.space_group_name_H-M   'P 1'
#
loop_
_entity.id
_entity.type
_entity.pdbx_description
1 polymer ?
#
loop_
_entity_poly.entity_id
_entity_poly.type
_entity_poly.pdbx_seq_one_letter_code
_entity_poly.pdbx_strand_id
1 'polypeptide(L)'
;MDLRHLESAGTNYPYTHVQGLYGIPFGLVLTLVGLTNLDDPPVGPWALGAALLVPLAVLAGVSLHYAHRFGRVTPTRSRQTRYLAATAAGFVLFVGVDQLARSVLGRPPEQAVSTTLAAWSLGMLVFYATSAGLRAHHIAVWGSAFVAGILPIWGLGVDRDAVAYFPIGAATLVSGLLDHRLLVRTFRSYQDLNLEDGNGGE
;
A
#
# COMPACT_ATOMS: atom_id res chain seq x y z
N MET A 1 -21.22 -20.02 11.77
CA MET A 1 -21.17 -19.08 10.63
C MET A 1 -21.36 -19.92 9.38
N ASP A 2 -22.42 -19.66 8.62
CA ASP A 2 -22.83 -20.55 7.52
C ASP A 2 -21.82 -20.48 6.34
N LEU A 3 -21.59 -21.61 5.68
CA LEU A 3 -20.55 -21.74 4.64
C LEU A 3 -20.84 -20.82 3.44
N ARG A 4 -22.14 -20.65 3.14
CA ARG A 4 -22.65 -19.75 2.10
C ARG A 4 -22.40 -18.27 2.41
N HIS A 5 -22.35 -17.89 3.70
CA HIS A 5 -21.99 -16.52 4.12
C HIS A 5 -20.51 -16.22 3.90
N LEU A 6 -19.63 -17.20 4.14
CA LEU A 6 -18.20 -17.07 3.84
C LEU A 6 -17.93 -17.05 2.33
N GLU A 7 -18.69 -17.81 1.54
CA GLU A 7 -18.59 -17.80 0.07
C GLU A 7 -19.11 -16.48 -0.54
N SER A 8 -20.23 -15.94 -0.05
CA SER A 8 -20.79 -14.65 -0.49
C SER A 8 -19.89 -13.46 -0.12
N ALA A 9 -19.35 -13.45 1.10
CA ALA A 9 -18.37 -12.44 1.51
C ALA A 9 -17.05 -12.58 0.72
N GLY A 10 -16.61 -13.81 0.43
CA GLY A 10 -15.39 -14.09 -0.33
C GLY A 10 -15.50 -13.85 -1.85
N THR A 11 -16.72 -13.86 -2.41
CA THR A 11 -16.96 -13.55 -3.84
C THR A 11 -17.00 -12.05 -4.11
N ASN A 12 -17.52 -11.24 -3.18
CA ASN A 12 -17.62 -9.79 -3.32
C ASN A 12 -16.41 -9.00 -2.79
N TYR A 13 -15.51 -9.62 -2.03
CA TYR A 13 -14.29 -8.95 -1.54
C TYR A 13 -13.05 -9.45 -2.29
N PRO A 14 -12.40 -8.59 -3.10
CA PRO A 14 -11.04 -8.85 -3.59
C PRO A 14 -10.16 -9.19 -2.39
N TYR A 15 -9.45 -10.32 -2.46
CA TYR A 15 -8.58 -10.81 -1.40
C TYR A 15 -7.55 -9.76 -0.92
N THR A 16 -7.21 -8.81 -1.78
CA THR A 16 -6.39 -7.62 -1.52
C THR A 16 -6.99 -6.63 -0.52
N HIS A 17 -8.32 -6.58 -0.37
CA HIS A 17 -9.00 -5.70 0.60
C HIS A 17 -8.99 -6.24 2.03
N VAL A 18 -8.71 -7.54 2.20
CA VAL A 18 -8.90 -8.18 3.50
C VAL A 18 -7.75 -7.83 4.45
N GLN A 19 -6.66 -7.22 3.96
CA GLN A 19 -5.42 -7.10 4.72
C GLN A 19 -4.75 -5.73 4.69
N GLY A 20 -5.55 -4.65 4.74
CA GLY A 20 -5.07 -3.26 4.74
C GLY A 20 -3.96 -2.96 5.77
N LEU A 21 -3.91 -3.66 6.91
CA LEU A 21 -2.83 -3.48 7.87
C LEU A 21 -1.44 -3.89 7.34
N TYR A 22 -1.33 -4.66 6.24
CA TYR A 22 -0.03 -4.88 5.59
C TYR A 22 0.55 -3.63 4.94
N GLY A 23 -0.25 -2.58 4.74
CA GLY A 23 0.26 -1.25 4.42
C GLY A 23 1.18 -0.72 5.52
N ILE A 24 1.01 -1.14 6.78
CA ILE A 24 1.86 -0.71 7.89
C ILE A 24 3.31 -1.18 7.75
N PRO A 25 3.60 -2.50 7.77
CA PRO A 25 4.98 -2.98 7.63
C PRO A 25 5.58 -2.55 6.29
N PHE A 26 4.79 -2.48 5.22
CA PHE A 26 5.30 -2.03 3.92
C PHE A 26 5.69 -0.54 3.92
N GLY A 27 4.85 0.34 4.48
CA GLY A 27 5.18 1.77 4.60
C GLY A 27 6.40 2.03 5.49
N LEU A 28 6.59 1.22 6.55
CA LEU A 28 7.80 1.25 7.38
C LEU A 28 9.05 0.84 6.59
N VAL A 29 8.99 -0.22 5.79
CA VAL A 29 10.10 -0.62 4.91
C VAL A 29 10.46 0.50 3.94
N LEU A 30 9.47 1.13 3.29
CA LEU A 30 9.72 2.24 2.37
C LEU A 30 10.39 3.42 3.09
N THR A 31 9.94 3.75 4.30
CA THR A 31 10.57 4.78 5.14
C THR A 31 12.03 4.45 5.45
N LEU A 32 12.34 3.19 5.77
CA LEU A 32 13.71 2.73 6.00
C LEU A 32 14.55 2.78 4.72
N VAL A 33 13.98 2.43 3.56
CA VAL A 33 14.64 2.57 2.26
C VAL A 33 15.04 4.04 2.03
N GLY A 34 14.16 4.99 2.34
CA GLY A 34 14.50 6.42 2.32
C GLY A 34 15.71 6.76 3.19
N LEU A 35 15.67 6.37 4.46
CA LEU A 35 16.77 6.60 5.40
C LEU A 35 18.10 5.99 4.95
N THR A 36 18.08 4.78 4.38
CA THR A 36 19.29 4.08 3.93
C THR A 36 19.91 4.67 2.66
N ASN A 37 19.15 5.46 1.90
CA ASN A 37 19.59 6.06 0.64
C ASN A 37 19.97 7.54 0.78
N LEU A 38 19.93 8.11 1.99
CA LEU A 38 20.47 9.44 2.25
C LEU A 38 22.00 9.41 2.09
N ASP A 39 22.58 10.49 1.56
CA ASP A 39 24.02 10.66 1.39
C ASP A 39 24.75 10.66 2.75
N ASP A 40 24.12 11.25 3.77
CA ASP A 40 24.55 11.19 5.17
C ASP A 40 23.42 10.62 6.07
N PRO A 41 23.32 9.29 6.21
CA PRO A 41 22.31 8.67 7.04
C PRO A 41 22.49 9.06 8.52
N PRO A 42 21.41 9.38 9.25
CA PRO A 42 21.50 9.86 10.64
C PRO A 42 21.94 8.77 11.63
N VAL A 43 22.07 7.52 11.19
CA VAL A 43 22.41 6.36 12.02
C VAL A 43 23.32 5.40 11.26
N GLY A 44 24.17 4.67 12.00
CA GLY A 44 25.10 3.72 11.40
C GLY A 44 24.41 2.52 10.71
N PRO A 45 25.10 1.82 9.79
CA PRO A 45 24.52 0.71 9.02
C PRO A 45 23.91 -0.42 9.88
N TRP A 46 24.51 -0.71 11.02
CA TRP A 46 24.01 -1.72 11.96
C TRP A 46 22.65 -1.32 12.57
N ALA A 47 22.43 -0.03 12.82
CA ALA A 47 21.19 0.48 13.37
C ALA A 47 20.07 0.46 12.31
N LEU A 48 20.39 0.71 11.04
CA LEU A 48 19.48 0.51 9.91
C LEU A 48 19.10 -0.97 9.75
N GLY A 49 20.08 -1.86 9.88
CA GLY A 49 19.85 -3.31 9.90
C GLY A 49 18.94 -3.74 11.06
N ALA A 50 19.20 -3.23 12.27
CA ALA A 50 18.35 -3.48 13.43
C ALA A 50 16.93 -2.90 13.25
N ALA A 51 16.79 -1.76 12.59
CA ALA A 51 15.51 -1.14 12.32
C ALA A 51 14.60 -1.99 11.42
N LEU A 52 15.16 -2.88 10.58
CA LEU A 52 14.38 -3.86 9.80
C LEU A 52 13.63 -4.87 10.68
N LEU A 53 14.04 -5.06 11.94
CA LEU A 53 13.31 -5.91 12.88
C LEU A 53 11.93 -5.33 13.21
N VAL A 54 11.75 -4.01 13.12
CA VAL A 54 10.46 -3.33 13.40
C VAL A 54 9.38 -3.71 12.37
N PRO A 55 9.55 -3.49 11.05
CA PRO A 55 8.55 -3.91 10.08
C PRO A 55 8.33 -5.42 10.07
N LEU A 56 9.36 -6.23 10.35
CA LEU A 56 9.21 -7.69 10.48
C LEU A 56 8.34 -8.08 11.68
N ALA A 57 8.56 -7.46 12.84
CA ALA A 57 7.75 -7.67 14.03
C ALA A 57 6.30 -7.22 13.81
N VAL A 58 6.10 -6.05 13.17
CA VAL A 58 4.78 -5.55 12.80
C VAL A 58 4.10 -6.49 11.80
N LEU A 59 4.83 -6.99 10.80
CA LEU A 59 4.32 -7.94 9.82
C LEU A 59 3.82 -9.21 10.50
N ALA A 60 4.63 -9.79 11.40
CA ALA A 60 4.24 -10.96 12.18
C ALA A 60 3.01 -10.68 13.04
N GLY A 61 2.96 -9.54 13.72
CA GLY A 61 1.80 -9.12 14.52
C GLY A 61 0.53 -8.95 13.69
N VAL A 62 0.63 -8.33 12.51
CA VAL A 62 -0.49 -8.18 11.56
C VAL A 62 -0.96 -9.54 11.05
N SER A 63 -0.03 -10.43 10.68
CA SER A 63 -0.37 -11.79 10.24
C SER A 63 -1.07 -12.59 11.34
N LEU A 64 -0.60 -12.52 12.58
CA LEU A 64 -1.24 -13.15 13.74
C LEU A 64 -2.62 -12.55 14.00
N HIS A 65 -2.74 -11.22 13.99
CA HIS A 65 -4.02 -10.53 14.16
C HIS A 65 -5.06 -11.01 13.14
N TYR A 66 -4.69 -11.05 11.85
CA TYR A 66 -5.58 -11.52 10.81
C TYR A 66 -5.94 -13.00 10.96
N ALA A 67 -4.95 -13.84 11.25
CA ALA A 67 -5.17 -15.27 11.44
C ALA A 67 -6.13 -15.55 12.60
N HIS A 68 -6.01 -14.84 13.72
CA HIS A 68 -6.87 -15.01 14.88
C HIS A 68 -8.28 -14.44 14.68
N ARG A 69 -8.41 -13.28 14.03
CA ARG A 69 -9.69 -12.54 13.99
C ARG A 69 -10.55 -12.86 12.76
N PHE A 70 -9.93 -13.23 11.64
CA PHE A 70 -10.62 -13.48 10.38
C PHE A 70 -10.40 -14.91 9.85
N GLY A 71 -9.58 -15.71 10.55
CA GLY A 71 -9.19 -17.04 10.09
C GLY A 71 -8.19 -16.99 8.93
N ARG A 72 -7.84 -18.17 8.40
CA ARG A 72 -6.99 -18.30 7.21
C ARG A 72 -7.86 -18.46 5.98
N VAL A 73 -7.88 -17.44 5.13
CA VAL A 73 -8.47 -17.53 3.79
C VAL A 73 -7.35 -17.86 2.82
N THR A 74 -7.49 -18.94 2.06
CA THR A 74 -6.52 -19.31 1.01
C THR A 74 -7.00 -18.72 -0.31
N PRO A 75 -6.23 -17.86 -0.99
CA PRO A 75 -6.65 -17.29 -2.26
C PRO A 75 -6.72 -18.37 -3.33
N THR A 76 -7.68 -18.26 -4.25
CA THR A 76 -7.73 -19.14 -5.42
C THR A 76 -6.55 -18.85 -6.35
N ARG A 77 -6.04 -19.88 -7.04
CA ARG A 77 -4.88 -19.78 -7.93
C ARG A 77 -5.03 -18.67 -8.98
N SER A 78 -6.23 -18.51 -9.56
CA SER A 78 -6.52 -17.46 -10.54
C SER A 78 -6.41 -16.04 -9.97
N ARG A 79 -6.86 -15.83 -8.72
CA ARG A 79 -6.73 -14.55 -8.01
C ARG A 79 -5.29 -14.25 -7.65
N GLN A 80 -4.53 -15.26 -7.21
CA GLN A 80 -3.10 -15.13 -6.95
C GLN A 80 -2.34 -14.72 -8.21
N THR A 81 -2.63 -15.33 -9.37
CA THR A 81 -2.00 -14.95 -10.65
C THR A 81 -2.36 -13.52 -11.06
N ARG A 82 -3.63 -13.11 -10.94
CA ARG A 82 -4.04 -11.71 -11.23
C ARG A 82 -3.33 -10.71 -10.33
N TYR A 83 -3.21 -11.02 -9.04
CA TYR A 83 -2.50 -10.17 -8.09
C TYR A 83 -1.01 -10.04 -8.41
N LEU A 84 -0.34 -11.17 -8.69
CA LEU A 84 1.06 -11.17 -9.10
C LEU A 84 1.26 -10.40 -10.41
N ALA A 85 0.39 -10.59 -11.39
CA ALA A 85 0.44 -9.86 -12.65
C ALA A 85 0.25 -8.36 -12.46
N ALA A 86 -0.72 -7.94 -11.63
CA ALA A 86 -0.95 -6.53 -11.33
C ALA A 86 0.21 -5.89 -10.55
N THR A 87 0.78 -6.63 -9.59
CA THR A 87 1.96 -6.19 -8.82
C THR A 87 3.16 -6.04 -9.74
N ALA A 88 3.41 -7.03 -10.62
CA ALA A 88 4.48 -6.97 -11.61
C ALA A 88 4.26 -5.82 -12.60
N ALA A 89 3.05 -5.62 -13.09
CA ALA A 89 2.71 -4.50 -13.98
C ALA A 89 2.92 -3.15 -13.30
N GLY A 90 2.50 -3.00 -12.04
CA GLY A 90 2.74 -1.79 -11.24
C GLY A 90 4.22 -1.52 -11.03
N PHE A 91 5.02 -2.56 -10.75
CA PHE A 91 6.47 -2.44 -10.59
C PHE A 91 7.17 -2.08 -11.91
N VAL A 92 6.79 -2.73 -13.01
CA VAL A 92 7.29 -2.41 -14.36
C VAL A 92 6.91 -0.98 -14.75
N LEU A 93 5.71 -0.53 -14.42
CA LEU A 93 5.28 0.84 -14.69
C LEU A 93 6.07 1.85 -13.84
N PHE A 94 6.28 1.56 -12.55
CA PHE A 94 7.11 2.40 -11.68
C PHE A 94 8.55 2.53 -12.20
N VAL A 95 9.22 1.39 -12.43
CA VAL A 95 10.60 1.36 -12.94
C VAL A 95 10.65 1.98 -14.34
N GLY A 96 9.71 1.65 -15.21
CA GLY A 96 9.66 2.13 -16.59
C GLY A 96 9.43 3.64 -16.66
N VAL A 97 8.48 4.19 -15.89
CA VAL A 97 8.23 5.64 -15.84
C VAL A 97 9.41 6.38 -15.25
N ASP A 98 10.03 5.86 -14.18
CA ASP A 98 11.21 6.51 -13.59
C ASP A 98 12.42 6.46 -14.54
N GLN A 99 12.68 5.34 -15.22
CA GLN A 99 13.74 5.22 -16.23
C GLN A 99 13.46 6.08 -17.47
N LEU A 100 12.21 6.13 -17.94
CA LEU A 100 11.80 7.01 -19.03
C LEU A 100 12.02 8.47 -18.64
N ALA A 101 11.58 8.87 -17.44
CA ALA A 101 11.80 10.22 -16.93
C ALA A 101 13.30 10.56 -16.85
N ARG A 102 14.16 9.63 -16.39
CA ARG A 102 15.62 9.78 -16.41
C ARG A 102 16.16 10.00 -17.82
N SER A 103 15.69 9.22 -18.79
CA SER A 103 16.18 9.26 -20.16
C SER A 103 15.76 10.54 -20.91
N VAL A 104 14.55 11.05 -20.64
CA VAL A 104 13.98 12.22 -21.35
C VAL A 104 14.37 13.53 -20.69
N LEU A 105 14.32 13.61 -19.36
CA LEU A 105 14.49 14.88 -18.65
C LEU A 105 15.95 15.15 -18.27
N GLY A 106 16.82 14.12 -18.31
CA GLY A 106 18.03 14.10 -17.50
C GLY A 106 17.67 14.11 -16.02
N ARG A 107 18.54 13.61 -15.13
CA ARG A 107 18.39 13.80 -13.68
C ARG A 107 19.39 14.84 -13.20
N PRO A 108 19.16 16.14 -13.47
CA PRO A 108 19.93 17.15 -12.78
C PRO A 108 19.66 17.01 -11.27
N PRO A 109 20.69 17.10 -10.42
CA PRO A 109 20.54 17.12 -8.96
C PRO A 109 19.51 18.17 -8.49
N GLU A 110 19.44 19.29 -9.22
CA GLU A 110 18.53 20.42 -8.99
C GLU A 110 17.12 20.27 -9.57
N GLN A 111 16.77 19.12 -10.17
CA GLN A 111 15.41 18.96 -10.71
C GLN A 111 14.36 19.14 -9.60
N ALA A 112 13.45 20.09 -9.84
CA ALA A 112 12.54 20.61 -8.83
C ALA A 112 11.38 19.65 -8.51
N VAL A 113 11.20 18.55 -9.26
CA VAL A 113 10.12 17.57 -9.09
C VAL A 113 10.68 16.21 -8.67
N SER A 114 9.90 15.45 -7.90
CA SER A 114 10.21 14.07 -7.55
C SER A 114 9.52 13.10 -8.50
N THR A 115 10.24 12.65 -9.52
CA THR A 115 9.75 11.62 -10.47
C THR A 115 9.45 10.31 -9.75
N THR A 116 10.19 9.98 -8.70
CA THR A 116 9.97 8.80 -7.87
C THR A 116 8.61 8.83 -7.16
N LEU A 117 8.29 9.92 -6.45
CA LEU A 117 7.01 10.05 -5.76
C LEU A 117 5.85 10.08 -6.75
N ALA A 118 5.99 10.83 -7.84
CA ALA A 118 4.96 10.93 -8.88
C ALA A 118 4.72 9.56 -9.56
N ALA A 119 5.77 8.87 -10.01
CA ALA A 119 5.67 7.58 -10.66
C ALA A 119 5.08 6.51 -9.74
N TRP A 120 5.52 6.45 -8.48
CA TRP A 120 4.99 5.51 -7.50
C TRP A 120 3.51 5.74 -7.24
N SER A 121 3.11 7.00 -7.03
CA SER A 121 1.73 7.37 -6.75
C SER A 121 0.81 7.04 -7.93
N LEU A 122 1.26 7.30 -9.16
CA LEU A 122 0.54 6.91 -10.37
C LEU A 122 0.44 5.37 -10.49
N GLY A 123 1.53 4.66 -10.22
CA GLY A 123 1.56 3.20 -10.18
C GLY A 123 0.56 2.61 -9.19
N MET A 124 0.44 3.20 -7.99
CA MET A 124 -0.56 2.80 -6.99
C MET A 124 -1.98 3.05 -7.47
N LEU A 125 -2.27 4.20 -8.09
CA LEU A 125 -3.59 4.48 -8.66
C LEU A 125 -3.98 3.44 -9.73
N VAL A 126 -3.05 3.11 -10.63
CA VAL A 126 -3.24 2.08 -11.67
C VAL A 126 -3.42 0.70 -11.04
N PHE A 127 -2.63 0.36 -10.04
CA PHE A 127 -2.75 -0.90 -9.28
C PHE A 127 -4.14 -1.03 -8.65
N TYR A 128 -4.62 0.01 -7.95
CA TYR A 128 -5.95 0.00 -7.37
C TYR A 128 -7.05 -0.06 -8.45
N ALA A 129 -6.92 0.69 -9.55
CA ALA A 129 -7.90 0.66 -10.64
C ALA A 129 -8.05 -0.71 -11.30
N THR A 130 -6.97 -1.47 -11.41
CA THR A 130 -6.95 -2.73 -12.17
C THR A 130 -7.12 -3.99 -11.33
N SER A 131 -6.78 -3.96 -10.05
CA SER A 131 -6.65 -5.19 -9.26
C SER A 131 -7.40 -5.19 -7.94
N ALA A 132 -7.32 -4.10 -7.19
CA ALA A 132 -7.88 -4.03 -5.85
C ALA A 132 -9.25 -3.33 -5.82
N GLY A 133 -9.57 -2.47 -6.78
CA GLY A 133 -10.75 -1.60 -6.77
C GLY A 133 -10.38 -0.19 -6.31
N LEU A 134 -10.39 0.76 -7.25
CA LEU A 134 -10.13 2.17 -6.96
C LEU A 134 -11.30 2.76 -6.18
N ARG A 135 -10.98 3.49 -5.11
CA ARG A 135 -11.96 4.10 -4.19
C ARG A 135 -11.57 5.55 -3.95
N ALA A 136 -12.51 6.35 -3.45
CA ALA A 136 -12.30 7.77 -3.20
C ALA A 136 -11.07 8.05 -2.31
N HIS A 137 -10.82 7.25 -1.28
CA HIS A 137 -9.64 7.45 -0.42
C HIS A 137 -8.32 7.10 -1.12
N HIS A 138 -8.31 6.13 -2.04
CA HIS A 138 -7.13 5.85 -2.87
C HIS A 138 -6.80 7.05 -3.75
N ILE A 139 -7.82 7.65 -4.38
CA ILE A 139 -7.66 8.85 -5.20
C ILE A 139 -7.17 10.02 -4.35
N ALA A 140 -7.73 10.22 -3.15
CA ALA A 140 -7.31 11.29 -2.26
C ALA A 140 -5.85 11.11 -1.79
N VAL A 141 -5.47 9.92 -1.31
CA VAL A 141 -4.13 9.65 -0.78
C VAL A 141 -3.08 9.65 -1.90
N TRP A 142 -3.27 8.86 -2.96
CA TRP A 142 -2.28 8.74 -4.01
C TRP A 142 -2.34 9.90 -5.01
N GLY A 143 -3.49 10.51 -5.23
CA GLY A 143 -3.60 11.73 -6.03
C GLY A 143 -2.91 12.92 -5.36
N SER A 144 -3.05 13.09 -4.03
CA SER A 144 -2.31 14.14 -3.32
C SER A 144 -0.81 13.87 -3.31
N ALA A 145 -0.38 12.62 -3.13
CA ALA A 145 1.02 12.23 -3.23
C ALA A 145 1.59 12.49 -4.64
N PHE A 146 0.83 12.20 -5.69
CA PHE A 146 1.18 12.51 -7.07
C PHE A 146 1.36 14.02 -7.28
N VAL A 147 0.39 14.83 -6.84
CA VAL A 147 0.46 16.30 -6.91
C VAL A 147 1.70 16.79 -6.15
N ALA A 148 1.95 16.29 -4.95
CA ALA A 148 3.14 16.64 -4.17
C ALA A 148 4.44 16.30 -4.92
N GLY A 149 4.50 15.16 -5.63
CA GLY A 149 5.65 14.75 -6.43
C GLY A 149 5.96 15.68 -7.60
N ILE A 150 4.94 16.29 -8.22
CA ILE A 150 5.13 17.21 -9.35
C ILE A 150 5.28 18.67 -8.95
N LEU A 151 5.13 19.02 -7.66
CA LEU A 151 5.39 20.37 -7.17
C LEU A 151 6.89 20.70 -7.26
N PRO A 152 7.27 21.94 -7.60
CA PRO A 152 8.66 22.35 -7.76
C PRO A 152 9.37 22.62 -6.40
N ILE A 153 9.25 21.69 -5.45
CA ILE A 153 9.78 21.79 -4.07
C ILE A 153 10.88 20.77 -3.76
N TRP A 154 11.23 19.93 -4.74
CA TRP A 154 12.11 18.76 -4.57
C TRP A 154 13.57 19.01 -4.95
N GLY A 155 14.00 20.27 -5.07
CA GLY A 155 15.40 20.66 -5.34
C GLY A 155 16.36 20.36 -4.20
N LEU A 156 16.35 19.12 -3.71
CA LEU A 156 17.08 18.61 -2.54
C LEU A 156 18.42 17.97 -2.93
N GLY A 157 18.91 18.22 -4.15
CA GLY A 157 20.15 17.62 -4.62
C GLY A 157 20.07 16.10 -4.75
N VAL A 158 21.14 15.42 -4.35
CA VAL A 158 21.29 13.97 -4.50
C VAL A 158 20.31 13.16 -3.64
N ASP A 159 19.84 13.72 -2.52
CA ASP A 159 18.94 13.06 -1.56
C ASP A 159 17.48 13.05 -2.00
N ARG A 160 17.12 13.72 -3.10
CA ARG A 160 15.73 13.89 -3.53
C ARG A 160 14.93 12.57 -3.57
N ASP A 161 15.52 11.54 -4.17
CA ASP A 161 14.86 10.24 -4.31
C ASP A 161 14.72 9.54 -2.96
N ALA A 162 15.74 9.65 -2.10
CA ALA A 162 15.71 9.12 -0.74
C ALA A 162 14.59 9.78 0.07
N VAL A 163 14.47 11.11 -0.03
CA VAL A 163 13.42 11.88 0.66
C VAL A 163 12.03 11.54 0.12
N ALA A 164 11.90 11.20 -1.16
CA ALA A 164 10.62 10.81 -1.78
C ALA A 164 9.99 9.56 -1.13
N TYR A 165 10.79 8.67 -0.54
CA TYR A 165 10.29 7.48 0.13
C TYR A 165 9.53 7.78 1.42
N PHE A 166 9.77 8.92 2.09
CA PHE A 166 9.03 9.27 3.31
C PHE A 166 7.52 9.49 3.05
N PRO A 167 7.09 10.38 2.13
CA PRO A 167 5.68 10.50 1.79
C PRO A 167 5.12 9.26 1.12
N ILE A 168 5.91 8.49 0.35
CA ILE A 168 5.48 7.17 -0.15
C ILE A 168 5.13 6.23 1.01
N GLY A 169 6.00 6.16 2.03
CA GLY A 169 5.79 5.39 3.24
C GLY A 169 4.52 5.84 3.95
N ALA A 170 4.40 7.13 4.24
CA ALA A 170 3.23 7.72 4.89
C ALA A 170 1.91 7.45 4.12
N ALA A 171 1.90 7.64 2.80
CA ALA A 171 0.74 7.37 1.96
C ALA A 171 0.34 5.89 2.02
N THR A 172 1.32 4.98 2.01
CA THR A 172 1.10 3.54 2.18
C THR A 172 0.45 3.22 3.53
N LEU A 173 0.98 3.77 4.62
CA LEU A 173 0.43 3.60 5.98
C LEU A 173 -1.03 4.07 6.03
N VAL A 174 -1.30 5.28 5.55
CA VAL A 174 -2.63 5.90 5.59
C VAL A 174 -3.62 5.13 4.70
N SER A 175 -3.24 4.78 3.48
CA SER A 175 -4.07 3.98 2.57
C SER A 175 -4.46 2.65 3.22
N GLY A 176 -3.47 1.93 3.78
CA GLY A 176 -3.70 0.63 4.42
C GLY A 176 -4.59 0.71 5.67
N LEU A 177 -4.44 1.76 6.48
CA LEU A 177 -5.32 2.01 7.63
C LEU A 177 -6.76 2.29 7.20
N LEU A 178 -6.98 3.06 6.14
CA LEU A 178 -8.31 3.34 5.60
C LEU A 178 -8.95 2.08 5.00
N ASP A 179 -8.17 1.26 4.28
CA ASP A 179 -8.62 -0.04 3.78
C ASP A 179 -9.05 -0.96 4.92
N HIS A 180 -8.25 -1.06 5.98
CA HIS A 180 -8.61 -1.85 7.15
C HIS A 180 -9.87 -1.33 7.84
N ARG A 181 -10.02 -0.01 8.00
CA ARG A 181 -11.23 0.59 8.59
C ARG A 181 -12.48 0.29 7.77
N LEU A 182 -12.39 0.37 6.44
CA LEU A 182 -13.49 0.02 5.54
C LEU A 182 -13.85 -1.46 5.66
N LEU A 183 -12.84 -2.34 5.70
CA LEU A 183 -13.05 -3.77 5.90
C LEU A 183 -13.83 -4.06 7.19
N VAL A 184 -13.39 -3.51 8.32
CA VAL A 184 -14.04 -3.71 9.62
C VAL A 184 -15.47 -3.17 9.61
N ARG A 185 -15.70 -2.00 9.00
CA ARG A 185 -17.05 -1.42 8.89
C ARG A 185 -17.98 -2.31 8.09
N THR A 186 -17.53 -2.85 6.96
CA THR A 186 -18.39 -3.72 6.17
C THR A 186 -18.71 -5.02 6.92
N PHE A 187 -17.72 -5.66 7.54
CA PHE A 187 -17.99 -6.88 8.31
C PHE A 187 -19.02 -6.68 9.42
N ARG A 188 -18.95 -5.54 10.13
CA ARG A 188 -19.94 -5.21 11.17
C ARG A 188 -21.33 -5.01 10.57
N SER A 189 -21.43 -4.24 9.50
CA SER A 189 -22.72 -3.99 8.82
C SER A 189 -23.41 -5.28 8.37
N TYR A 190 -22.64 -6.27 7.88
CA TYR A 190 -23.20 -7.59 7.56
C TYR A 190 -23.63 -8.39 8.81
N GLN A 191 -22.92 -8.28 9.93
CA GLN A 191 -23.32 -8.95 11.16
C GLN A 191 -24.65 -8.38 11.68
N ASP A 192 -24.80 -7.06 11.66
CA ASP A 192 -26.00 -6.38 12.13
C ASP A 192 -27.24 -6.77 11.30
N LEU A 193 -27.13 -6.78 9.96
CA LEU A 193 -28.22 -7.20 9.07
C LEU A 193 -28.68 -8.65 9.31
N ASN A 194 -27.73 -9.57 9.56
CA ASN A 194 -28.08 -10.97 9.83
C ASN A 194 -28.76 -11.17 11.18
N LEU A 195 -28.53 -10.28 12.16
CA LEU A 195 -29.21 -10.33 13.46
C LEU A 195 -30.66 -9.80 13.35
N GLU A 196 -30.90 -8.83 12.48
CA GLU A 196 -32.25 -8.31 12.21
C GLU A 196 -33.12 -9.36 11.49
N ASP A 197 -32.61 -10.01 10.45
CA ASP A 197 -33.34 -11.06 9.72
C ASP A 197 -33.62 -12.30 10.60
N GLY A 198 -32.73 -12.61 11.54
CA GLY A 198 -32.91 -13.72 12.49
C GLY A 198 -33.98 -13.47 13.55
N ASN A 199 -34.23 -12.20 13.91
CA ASN A 199 -35.22 -11.81 14.93
C ASN A 199 -36.59 -11.42 14.33
N GLY A 200 -36.68 -11.16 13.02
CA GLY A 200 -37.94 -10.79 12.34
C GLY A 200 -38.81 -11.98 11.91
N GLY A 201 -38.41 -13.21 12.23
CA GLY A 201 -39.08 -14.45 11.83
C GLY A 201 -39.90 -15.15 12.92
N GLU A 202 -40.11 -14.54 14.08
CA GLU A 202 -40.98 -15.05 15.17
C GLU A 202 -42.39 -14.45 15.15
#